data_AF-A0A075AWC3-F1
#
_entry.id   AF-A0A075AWC3-F1
#
_cell.length_a   1.000
_cell.length_b   1.000
_cell.length_c   1.000
_cell.angle_alpha   90.00
_cell.angle_beta   90.00
_cell.angle_gamma   90.00
#
_symmetry.space_group_name_H-M   'P 1'
#
loop_
_entity.id
_entity.type
_entity.pdbx_description
1 polymer ?
#
loop_
_entity_poly.entity_id
_entity_poly.type
_entity_poly.pdbx_seq_one_letter_code
_entity_poly.pdbx_strand_id
1 'polypeptide(L)'
;MDNLKRRKASSYGHLLDNSIDDKDIHYDPLFLDDIELRSGFHRTVINLPSYMGSLIPYSRPSELKRECNVKFKQKHPDLDPNLTLSQIRKVKEILINVAIEGNIEFSSVAKSFAFFEKLILKHYVNDPKETNYARVLEILSKSFDISIKEIKENEFLIFTALEFNLQIPPEEYISHFERIFNYAEFSNMQEYLGEKMYHMWCHEIQDEID
;
A
#
# COMPACT_ATOMS: atom_id res chain seq x y z
N MET A 1 -2.42 -49.74 -21.48
CA MET A 1 -2.87 -48.48 -22.12
C MET A 1 -3.48 -47.64 -21.02
N ASP A 2 -2.69 -46.73 -20.46
CA ASP A 2 -3.05 -45.96 -19.27
C ASP A 2 -4.07 -44.87 -19.60
N ASN A 3 -5.19 -44.90 -18.88
CA ASN A 3 -6.23 -43.87 -18.91
C ASN A 3 -5.72 -42.62 -18.16
N LEU A 4 -5.10 -41.68 -18.88
CA LEU A 4 -4.87 -40.33 -18.36
C LEU A 4 -6.23 -39.63 -18.20
N LYS A 5 -6.76 -39.61 -16.97
CA LYS A 5 -7.86 -38.71 -16.57
C LYS A 5 -7.43 -37.28 -16.86
N ARG A 6 -7.91 -36.69 -17.97
CA ARG A 6 -7.75 -35.26 -18.26
C ARG A 6 -8.35 -34.46 -17.11
N ARG A 7 -7.51 -33.71 -16.39
CA ARG A 7 -7.97 -32.71 -15.41
C ARG A 7 -8.74 -31.66 -16.20
N LYS A 8 -10.00 -31.39 -15.84
CA LYS A 8 -10.73 -30.24 -16.39
C LYS A 8 -10.00 -28.97 -15.94
N ALA A 9 -9.65 -28.11 -16.89
CA ALA A 9 -9.15 -26.78 -16.58
C ALA A 9 -10.34 -25.93 -16.09
N SER A 10 -10.19 -25.23 -14.97
CA SER A 10 -11.11 -24.15 -14.59
C SER A 10 -10.86 -22.97 -15.52
N SER A 11 -11.91 -22.48 -16.18
CA SER A 11 -11.87 -21.25 -16.96
C SER A 11 -12.17 -20.06 -16.06
N TYR A 12 -11.38 -18.99 -16.19
CA TYR A 12 -11.60 -17.73 -15.49
C TYR A 12 -12.61 -16.80 -16.18
N GLY A 13 -13.34 -17.29 -17.19
CA GLY A 13 -14.26 -16.44 -17.97
C GLY A 13 -15.36 -15.72 -17.17
N HIS A 14 -15.69 -16.22 -15.98
CA HIS A 14 -16.64 -15.55 -15.07
C HIS A 14 -16.08 -14.27 -14.42
N LEU A 15 -14.76 -14.06 -14.46
CA LEU A 15 -14.10 -12.85 -13.94
C LEU A 15 -13.97 -11.75 -15.00
N LEU A 16 -14.39 -12.02 -16.24
CA LEU A 16 -14.39 -11.06 -17.34
C LEU A 16 -15.74 -10.35 -17.48
N ASP A 17 -16.70 -10.65 -16.59
CA ASP A 17 -17.97 -9.94 -16.54
C ASP A 17 -17.71 -8.56 -15.90
N ASN A 18 -17.51 -7.55 -16.74
CA ASN A 18 -17.24 -6.15 -16.38
C ASN A 18 -18.46 -5.46 -15.74
N SER A 19 -19.30 -6.18 -14.98
CA SER A 19 -20.42 -5.61 -14.23
C SER A 19 -19.98 -4.91 -12.93
N ILE A 20 -18.68 -4.79 -12.70
CA ILE A 20 -18.09 -4.10 -11.55
C ILE A 20 -17.97 -2.65 -11.97
N ASP A 21 -18.77 -1.79 -11.32
CA ASP A 21 -18.90 -0.37 -11.61
C ASP A 21 -17.56 0.27 -11.98
N ASP A 22 -17.51 0.75 -13.22
CA ASP A 22 -16.42 1.46 -13.92
C ASP A 22 -16.21 2.85 -13.29
N LYS A 23 -15.99 2.89 -11.98
CA LYS A 23 -15.48 4.09 -11.34
C LYS A 23 -14.01 4.13 -11.66
N ASP A 24 -13.66 4.96 -12.64
CA ASP A 24 -12.31 5.49 -12.81
C ASP A 24 -11.91 6.18 -11.49
N ILE A 25 -11.39 5.38 -10.55
CA ILE A 25 -10.87 5.88 -9.28
C ILE A 25 -9.53 6.50 -9.62
N HIS A 26 -9.52 7.82 -9.82
CA HIS A 26 -8.29 8.58 -9.85
C HIS A 26 -7.61 8.40 -8.49
N TYR A 27 -6.52 7.63 -8.50
CA TYR A 27 -5.87 7.16 -7.29
C TYR A 27 -4.90 8.23 -6.78
N ASP A 28 -5.11 8.69 -5.55
CA ASP A 28 -4.23 9.63 -4.86
C ASP A 28 -3.39 8.88 -3.81
N PRO A 29 -2.04 8.89 -3.91
CA PRO A 29 -1.13 8.22 -2.97
C PRO A 29 -1.23 8.66 -1.51
N LEU A 30 -1.79 9.85 -1.27
CA LEU A 30 -1.96 10.40 0.07
C LEU A 30 -3.31 10.02 0.68
N PHE A 31 -4.28 9.62 -0.15
CA PHE A 31 -5.67 9.44 0.23
C PHE A 31 -5.89 8.56 1.48
N LEU A 32 -5.25 7.39 1.56
CA LEU A 32 -5.46 6.44 2.67
C LEU A 32 -4.56 6.68 3.88
N ASP A 33 -3.40 7.31 3.70
CA ASP A 33 -2.38 7.43 4.76
C ASP A 33 -1.70 8.81 4.76
N ASP A 34 -2.51 9.84 4.96
CA ASP A 34 -2.06 11.23 5.05
C ASP A 34 -1.17 11.53 6.25
N ILE A 35 -0.41 12.62 6.11
CA ILE A 35 0.37 13.24 7.19
C ILE A 35 -0.56 13.65 8.36
N GLU A 36 -1.79 14.09 8.09
CA GLU A 36 -2.77 14.46 9.12
C GLU A 36 -3.23 13.27 9.97
N LEU A 37 -3.17 12.06 9.41
CA LEU A 37 -3.48 10.80 10.10
C LEU A 37 -2.30 10.30 10.94
N ARG A 38 -1.20 11.07 11.04
CA ARG A 38 -0.04 10.79 11.92
C ARG A 38 -0.11 11.53 13.26
N SER A 39 -1.03 12.49 13.40
CA SER A 39 -1.21 13.29 14.62
C SER A 39 -2.55 12.97 15.30
N GLY A 40 -2.56 12.97 16.64
CA GLY A 40 -3.78 12.84 17.45
C GLY A 40 -4.76 13.99 17.22
N PHE A 41 -5.91 13.99 17.90
CA PHE A 41 -6.93 15.04 17.71
C PHE A 41 -6.45 16.44 18.15
N HIS A 42 -5.48 16.50 19.07
CA HIS A 42 -5.15 17.74 19.76
C HIS A 42 -3.83 18.34 19.27
N ARG A 43 -3.93 19.50 18.62
CA ARG A 43 -2.82 20.44 18.39
C ARG A 43 -3.28 21.79 18.89
N THR A 44 -2.55 22.37 19.85
CA THR A 44 -2.86 23.71 20.35
C THR A 44 -1.92 24.70 19.68
N VAL A 45 -2.48 25.66 18.94
CA VAL A 45 -1.70 26.75 18.37
C VAL A 45 -1.45 27.79 19.47
N ILE A 46 -0.19 28.10 19.72
CA ILE A 46 0.22 29.23 20.56
C ILE A 46 0.52 30.39 19.62
N ASN A 47 -0.23 31.46 19.78
CA ASN A 47 0.00 32.71 19.06
C ASN A 47 0.41 33.80 20.07
N LEU A 48 1.72 34.05 20.16
CA LEU A 48 2.31 35.14 20.93
C LEU A 48 2.77 36.24 19.97
N PRO A 49 2.85 37.51 20.39
CA PRO A 49 3.16 38.66 19.52
C PRO A 49 4.44 38.55 18.69
N SER A 50 5.38 37.66 19.06
CA SER A 50 6.62 37.41 18.32
C SER A 50 6.94 35.92 18.17
N TYR A 51 5.98 35.04 18.44
CA TYR A 51 6.19 33.59 18.36
C TYR A 51 4.87 32.89 18.01
N MET A 52 4.84 32.26 16.84
CA MET A 52 3.77 31.36 16.44
C MET A 52 4.32 29.94 16.48
N GLY A 53 3.78 29.13 17.39
CA GLY A 53 4.20 27.75 17.58
C GLY A 53 2.99 26.83 17.77
N SER A 54 3.24 25.53 17.74
CA SER A 54 2.21 24.54 18.06
C SER A 54 2.68 23.58 19.12
N LEU A 55 1.85 23.39 20.14
CA LEU A 55 2.02 22.34 21.14
C LEU A 55 1.22 21.11 20.72
N ILE A 56 1.89 19.96 20.68
CA ILE A 56 1.26 18.66 20.53
C ILE A 56 1.28 18.02 21.94
N PRO A 57 0.13 17.90 22.61
CA PRO A 57 0.06 17.25 23.90
C PRO A 57 0.57 15.81 23.81
N TYR A 58 1.30 15.38 24.84
CA TYR A 58 1.70 13.98 24.91
C TYR A 58 0.46 13.10 25.08
N SER A 59 0.34 12.11 24.21
CA SER A 59 -0.70 11.09 24.26
C SER A 59 -0.05 9.72 24.21
N ARG A 60 -0.63 8.75 24.93
CA ARG A 60 -0.07 7.40 24.95
C ARG A 60 -0.14 6.79 23.53
N PRO A 61 0.84 5.99 23.09
CA PRO A 61 0.83 5.40 21.75
C PRO A 61 -0.44 4.60 21.41
N SER A 62 -1.03 3.92 22.40
CA SER A 62 -2.30 3.20 22.24
C SER A 62 -3.49 4.13 21.99
N GLU A 63 -3.48 5.30 22.60
CA GLU A 63 -4.52 6.31 22.46
C GLU A 63 -4.40 7.03 21.12
N LEU A 64 -3.18 7.44 20.73
CA LEU A 64 -2.90 7.99 19.40
C LEU A 64 -3.33 7.03 18.29
N LYS A 65 -3.01 5.74 18.42
CA LYS A 65 -3.44 4.70 17.47
C LYS A 65 -4.96 4.64 17.35
N ARG A 66 -5.67 4.68 18.48
CA ARG A 66 -7.14 4.69 18.51
C ARG A 66 -7.69 5.94 17.83
N GLU A 67 -7.12 7.11 18.12
CA GLU A 67 -7.53 8.38 17.52
C GLU A 67 -7.31 8.42 16.00
N CYS A 68 -6.13 8.01 15.52
CA CYS A 68 -5.83 7.90 14.10
C CYS A 68 -6.80 6.95 13.38
N ASN A 69 -7.12 5.80 14.00
CA ASN A 69 -8.09 4.86 13.43
C ASN A 69 -9.51 5.43 13.39
N VAL A 70 -9.91 6.24 14.38
CA VAL A 70 -11.21 6.94 14.36
C VAL A 70 -11.24 7.98 13.25
N LYS A 71 -10.19 8.80 13.11
CA LYS A 71 -10.08 9.78 12.01
C LYS A 71 -10.12 9.11 10.64
N PHE A 72 -9.43 7.98 10.49
CA PHE A 72 -9.46 7.18 9.26
C PHE A 72 -10.89 6.72 8.92
N LYS A 73 -11.63 6.16 9.88
CA LYS A 73 -13.02 5.75 9.66
C LYS A 73 -13.96 6.92 9.37
N GLN A 74 -13.69 8.10 9.95
CA GLN A 74 -14.44 9.32 9.64
C GLN A 74 -14.17 9.81 8.22
N LYS A 75 -12.92 9.72 7.76
CA LYS A 75 -12.52 10.13 6.41
C LYS A 75 -12.98 9.16 5.32
N HIS A 76 -13.04 7.87 5.65
CA HIS A 76 -13.39 6.81 4.70
C HIS A 76 -14.57 5.96 5.22
N PRO A 77 -15.80 6.51 5.24
CA PRO A 77 -16.99 5.78 5.66
C PRO A 77 -17.40 4.67 4.69
N ASP A 78 -16.98 4.77 3.42
CA ASP A 78 -17.34 3.82 2.37
C ASP A 78 -16.52 2.52 2.43
N LEU A 79 -15.35 2.54 3.09
CA LEU A 79 -14.47 1.37 3.23
C LEU A 79 -15.01 0.37 4.27
N ASP A 80 -14.54 -0.87 4.20
CA ASP A 80 -14.92 -1.94 5.14
C ASP A 80 -14.76 -1.48 6.61
N PRO A 81 -15.83 -1.55 7.43
CA PRO A 81 -15.81 -1.17 8.84
C PRO A 81 -14.74 -1.89 9.68
N ASN A 82 -14.29 -3.06 9.25
CA ASN A 82 -13.29 -3.85 9.94
C ASN A 82 -11.85 -3.45 9.56
N LEU A 83 -11.65 -2.79 8.42
CA LEU A 83 -10.35 -2.31 7.98
C LEU A 83 -9.92 -1.07 8.80
N THR A 84 -8.67 -1.06 9.22
CA THR A 84 -8.09 0.04 10.01
C THR A 84 -6.78 0.51 9.42
N LEU A 85 -6.50 1.81 9.56
CA LEU A 85 -5.23 2.42 9.16
C LEU A 85 -4.01 1.70 9.75
N SER A 86 -4.13 1.23 11.00
CA SER A 86 -3.10 0.45 11.66
C SER A 86 -2.77 -0.87 10.94
N GLN A 87 -3.75 -1.54 10.35
CA GLN A 87 -3.53 -2.76 9.57
C GLN A 87 -2.84 -2.45 8.26
N ILE A 88 -3.28 -1.41 7.54
CA ILE A 88 -2.68 -0.96 6.29
C ILE A 88 -1.19 -0.65 6.49
N ARG A 89 -0.86 0.17 7.50
CA ARG A 89 0.53 0.52 7.83
C ARG A 89 1.37 -0.71 8.19
N LYS A 90 0.80 -1.67 8.92
CA LYS A 90 1.49 -2.91 9.28
C LYS A 90 1.84 -3.76 8.05
N VAL A 91 0.95 -3.83 7.05
CA VAL A 91 1.23 -4.56 5.80
C VAL A 91 2.37 -3.91 5.03
N LYS A 92 2.33 -2.58 4.92
CA LYS A 92 3.40 -1.81 4.28
C LYS A 92 4.75 -2.00 4.97
N GLU A 93 4.77 -1.99 6.30
CA GLU A 93 5.97 -2.26 7.11
C GLU A 93 6.54 -3.67 6.84
N ILE A 94 5.68 -4.69 6.81
CA ILE A 94 6.10 -6.07 6.48
C ILE A 94 6.70 -6.14 5.08
N LEU A 95 6.08 -5.49 4.10
CA LEU A 95 6.58 -5.44 2.72
C LEU A 95 7.96 -4.78 2.61
N ILE A 96 8.22 -3.72 3.38
CA ILE A 96 9.54 -3.07 3.43
C ILE A 96 10.57 -4.04 4.03
N ASN A 97 10.26 -4.68 5.15
CA ASN A 97 11.18 -5.63 5.78
C ASN A 97 11.53 -6.79 4.83
N VAL A 98 10.53 -7.35 4.15
CA VAL A 98 10.72 -8.38 3.13
C VAL A 98 11.60 -7.89 1.99
N ALA A 99 11.43 -6.63 1.57
CA ALA A 99 12.27 -6.07 0.52
C ALA A 99 13.72 -5.88 0.95
N ILE A 100 13.95 -5.46 2.19
CA ILE A 100 15.30 -5.35 2.77
C ILE A 100 15.96 -6.74 2.83
N GLU A 101 15.27 -7.75 3.39
CA GLU A 101 15.79 -9.12 3.48
C GLU A 101 16.04 -9.76 2.11
N GLY A 102 15.15 -9.50 1.15
CA GLY A 102 15.21 -10.05 -0.19
C GLY A 102 16.07 -9.28 -1.18
N ASN A 103 16.68 -8.17 -0.76
CA ASN A 103 17.37 -7.21 -1.64
C ASN A 103 16.51 -6.82 -2.86
N ILE A 104 15.25 -6.50 -2.60
CA ILE A 104 14.25 -6.08 -3.59
C ILE A 104 14.33 -4.57 -3.76
N GLU A 105 14.27 -4.12 -5.00
CA GLU A 105 14.24 -2.71 -5.38
C GLU A 105 13.06 -1.96 -4.73
N PHE A 106 13.33 -0.84 -4.04
CA PHE A 106 12.30 -0.11 -3.30
C PHE A 106 11.24 0.52 -4.22
N SER A 107 11.56 0.83 -5.48
CA SER A 107 10.56 1.29 -6.45
C SER A 107 9.50 0.22 -6.73
N SER A 108 9.87 -1.07 -6.66
CA SER A 108 8.91 -2.19 -6.76
C SER A 108 7.99 -2.26 -5.55
N VAL A 109 8.53 -2.00 -4.36
CA VAL A 109 7.74 -1.93 -3.11
C VAL A 109 6.77 -0.75 -3.15
N ALA A 110 7.21 0.41 -3.63
CA ALA A 110 6.37 1.59 -3.77
C ALA A 110 5.18 1.33 -4.72
N LYS A 111 5.42 0.69 -5.87
CA LYS A 111 4.37 0.26 -6.79
C LYS A 111 3.43 -0.77 -6.13
N SER A 112 3.96 -1.70 -5.33
CA SER A 112 3.13 -2.65 -4.58
C SER A 112 2.18 -1.97 -3.59
N PHE A 113 2.59 -0.85 -2.97
CA PHE A 113 1.72 -0.07 -2.09
C PHE A 113 0.58 0.55 -2.89
N ALA A 114 0.86 1.12 -4.05
CA ALA A 114 -0.17 1.69 -4.90
C ALA A 114 -1.20 0.64 -5.34
N PHE A 115 -0.77 -0.54 -5.75
CA PHE A 115 -1.70 -1.63 -6.07
C PHE A 115 -2.53 -2.07 -4.87
N PHE A 116 -1.90 -2.22 -3.70
CA PHE A 116 -2.61 -2.61 -2.49
C PHE A 116 -3.69 -1.60 -2.11
N GLU A 117 -3.39 -0.31 -2.20
CA GLU A 117 -4.36 0.75 -1.94
C GLU A 117 -5.49 0.78 -2.97
N LYS A 118 -5.19 0.63 -4.27
CA LYS A 118 -6.21 0.51 -5.31
C LYS A 118 -7.17 -0.66 -5.07
N LEU A 119 -6.67 -1.81 -4.61
CA LEU A 119 -7.51 -2.96 -4.25
C LEU A 119 -8.43 -2.68 -3.06
N ILE A 120 -7.94 -1.92 -2.07
CA ILE A 120 -8.75 -1.45 -0.93
C ILE A 120 -9.87 -0.54 -1.43
N LEU A 121 -9.54 0.43 -2.29
CA LEU A 121 -10.51 1.40 -2.83
C LEU A 121 -11.58 0.74 -3.71
N LYS A 122 -11.21 -0.31 -4.43
CA LYS A 122 -12.15 -1.12 -5.22
C LYS A 122 -12.92 -2.17 -4.39
N HIS A 123 -12.79 -2.15 -3.06
CA HIS A 123 -13.47 -3.09 -2.13
C HIS A 123 -13.15 -4.58 -2.37
N TYR A 124 -12.01 -4.91 -3.00
CA TYR A 124 -11.56 -6.29 -3.10
C TYR A 124 -10.91 -6.79 -1.80
N VAL A 125 -10.75 -5.92 -0.81
CA VAL A 125 -10.20 -6.21 0.52
C VAL A 125 -11.32 -5.98 1.56
N ASN A 126 -12.21 -6.95 1.72
CA ASN A 126 -13.50 -6.75 2.43
C ASN A 126 -13.74 -7.66 3.67
N ASP A 127 -12.73 -8.36 4.16
CA ASP A 127 -12.82 -8.89 5.52
C ASP A 127 -11.41 -9.12 6.11
N PRO A 128 -11.01 -8.42 7.17
CA PRO A 128 -9.82 -8.75 7.91
C PRO A 128 -10.00 -10.00 8.79
N LYS A 129 -11.17 -10.66 8.77
CA LYS A 129 -11.34 -11.99 9.37
C LYS A 129 -10.71 -13.11 8.53
N GLU A 130 -10.38 -12.84 7.27
CA GLU A 130 -9.40 -13.60 6.47
C GLU A 130 -8.28 -12.66 6.01
N THR A 131 -7.53 -12.08 6.95
CA THR A 131 -6.18 -11.58 6.62
C THR A 131 -5.27 -12.75 6.22
N ASN A 132 -5.32 -13.21 4.97
CA ASN A 132 -4.34 -14.14 4.41
C ASN A 132 -3.72 -13.55 3.12
N TYR A 133 -2.57 -12.90 3.29
CA TYR A 133 -1.89 -11.98 2.34
C TYR A 133 -1.23 -12.64 1.08
N ALA A 134 -1.69 -13.82 0.63
CA ALA A 134 -0.98 -14.95 -0.05
C ALA A 134 0.41 -14.77 -0.76
N ARG A 135 0.84 -13.68 -1.43
CA ARG A 135 2.22 -13.54 -2.02
C ARG A 135 3.11 -12.45 -1.45
N VAL A 136 2.73 -11.79 -0.35
CA VAL A 136 3.77 -11.59 0.66
C VAL A 136 4.13 -12.98 1.21
N LEU A 137 3.22 -13.97 1.11
CA LEU A 137 3.31 -15.35 1.61
C LEU A 137 3.78 -16.44 0.69
N GLU A 138 4.64 -16.10 -0.25
CA GLU A 138 5.68 -17.08 -0.58
C GLU A 138 6.98 -16.74 0.16
N ILE A 139 7.26 -15.45 0.40
CA ILE A 139 8.32 -15.04 1.31
C ILE A 139 7.87 -15.28 2.76
N LEU A 140 6.69 -14.81 3.19
CA LEU A 140 5.96 -15.26 4.38
C LEU A 140 5.55 -16.75 4.32
N SER A 141 5.55 -17.48 3.19
CA SER A 141 5.41 -18.96 3.29
C SER A 141 6.63 -19.58 3.93
N LYS A 142 7.80 -18.99 3.67
CA LYS A 142 9.12 -19.53 4.00
C LYS A 142 9.77 -18.84 5.21
N SER A 143 9.39 -17.61 5.53
CA SER A 143 9.75 -16.89 6.77
C SER A 143 8.62 -16.87 7.82
N PHE A 144 7.36 -17.20 7.46
CA PHE A 144 6.16 -17.18 8.34
C PHE A 144 5.13 -18.35 8.14
N ASP A 145 5.44 -19.44 7.40
CA ASP A 145 4.72 -20.75 7.33
C ASP A 145 3.29 -20.81 6.71
N ILE A 146 3.12 -20.52 5.40
CA ILE A 146 1.80 -20.50 4.67
C ILE A 146 1.93 -21.09 3.23
N SER A 147 0.87 -21.40 2.44
CA SER A 147 0.96 -22.29 1.25
C SER A 147 0.94 -21.62 -0.16
N ILE A 148 1.83 -22.06 -1.07
CA ILE A 148 1.94 -21.61 -2.50
C ILE A 148 0.62 -21.73 -3.27
N LYS A 149 -0.20 -22.71 -2.91
CA LYS A 149 -1.45 -23.03 -3.60
C LYS A 149 -2.45 -21.87 -3.51
N GLU A 150 -2.59 -21.32 -2.31
CA GLU A 150 -3.49 -20.20 -2.02
C GLU A 150 -3.09 -18.94 -2.78
N ILE A 151 -1.79 -18.80 -3.07
CA ILE A 151 -1.31 -17.64 -3.79
C ILE A 151 -1.65 -17.66 -5.27
N LYS A 152 -1.51 -18.83 -5.88
CA LYS A 152 -1.88 -19.04 -7.28
C LYS A 152 -3.39 -18.96 -7.50
N GLU A 153 -4.18 -19.29 -6.49
CA GLU A 153 -5.64 -19.14 -6.53
C GLU A 153 -6.05 -17.66 -6.59
N ASN A 154 -5.29 -16.76 -5.94
CA ASN A 154 -5.59 -15.33 -5.89
C ASN A 154 -4.87 -14.48 -6.95
N GLU A 155 -3.81 -14.99 -7.58
CA GLU A 155 -3.01 -14.25 -8.57
C GLU A 155 -3.85 -13.68 -9.72
N PHE A 156 -4.66 -14.51 -10.37
CA PHE A 156 -5.48 -14.07 -11.50
C PHE A 156 -6.61 -13.11 -11.05
N LEU A 157 -7.18 -13.31 -9.86
CA LEU A 157 -8.21 -12.42 -9.29
C LEU A 157 -7.66 -11.01 -9.07
N ILE A 158 -6.42 -10.90 -8.60
CA ILE A 158 -5.74 -9.62 -8.41
C ILE A 158 -5.51 -8.94 -9.75
N PHE A 159 -5.05 -9.68 -10.77
CA PHE A 159 -4.86 -9.09 -12.10
C PHE A 159 -6.16 -8.61 -12.73
N THR A 160 -7.25 -9.36 -12.58
CA THR A 160 -8.57 -8.91 -13.05
C THR A 160 -9.05 -7.68 -12.29
N ALA A 161 -8.86 -7.63 -10.97
CA ALA A 161 -9.24 -6.46 -10.15
C ALA A 161 -8.44 -5.19 -10.51
N LEU A 162 -7.18 -5.37 -10.93
CA LEU A 162 -6.32 -4.31 -11.45
C LEU A 162 -6.56 -4.01 -12.93
N GLU A 163 -7.51 -4.68 -13.59
CA GLU A 163 -7.77 -4.56 -15.03
C GLU A 163 -6.51 -4.77 -15.88
N PHE A 164 -5.59 -5.59 -15.38
CA PHE A 164 -4.26 -5.81 -15.97
C PHE A 164 -3.42 -4.53 -16.13
N ASN A 165 -3.80 -3.41 -15.50
CA ASN A 165 -3.04 -2.17 -15.51
C ASN A 165 -1.88 -2.23 -14.50
N LEU A 166 -0.79 -2.89 -14.91
CA LEU A 166 0.42 -3.06 -14.11
C LEU A 166 1.42 -1.90 -14.24
N GLN A 167 1.15 -0.94 -15.11
CA GLN A 167 2.01 0.22 -15.29
C GLN A 167 1.41 1.41 -14.55
N ILE A 168 2.02 1.72 -13.40
CA ILE A 168 1.61 2.85 -12.57
C ILE A 168 2.44 4.07 -12.98
N PRO A 169 1.81 5.22 -13.30
CA PRO A 169 2.53 6.46 -13.57
C PRO A 169 3.29 6.93 -12.30
N PRO A 170 4.42 7.63 -12.43
CA PRO A 170 5.21 8.08 -11.29
C PRO A 170 4.41 8.86 -10.24
N GLU A 171 3.51 9.73 -10.67
CA GLU A 171 2.62 10.51 -9.77
C GLU A 171 1.95 9.66 -8.69
N GLU A 172 1.62 8.41 -9.02
CA GLU A 172 0.89 7.51 -8.13
C GLU A 172 1.79 6.68 -7.18
N TYR A 173 3.10 6.58 -7.42
CA TYR A 173 3.99 5.79 -6.56
C TYR A 173 5.17 6.55 -5.97
N ILE A 174 5.51 7.74 -6.48
CA ILE A 174 6.63 8.56 -5.98
C ILE A 174 6.47 8.83 -4.48
N SER A 175 5.30 9.29 -4.03
CA SER A 175 5.09 9.59 -2.60
C SER A 175 5.26 8.36 -1.73
N HIS A 176 4.92 7.16 -2.22
CA HIS A 176 5.19 5.91 -1.51
C HIS A 176 6.68 5.61 -1.48
N PHE A 177 7.38 5.81 -2.59
CA PHE A 177 8.82 5.60 -2.72
C PHE A 177 9.61 6.52 -1.76
N GLU A 178 9.30 7.81 -1.72
CA GLU A 178 9.90 8.75 -0.76
C GLU A 178 9.64 8.33 0.69
N ARG A 179 8.41 7.85 0.97
CA ARG A 179 8.02 7.47 2.32
C ARG A 179 8.75 6.22 2.82
N ILE A 180 9.14 5.30 1.95
CA ILE A 180 9.86 4.07 2.34
C ILE A 180 11.17 4.43 3.06
N PHE A 181 11.85 5.50 2.65
CA PHE A 181 13.11 5.94 3.28
C PHE A 181 12.94 6.48 4.71
N ASN A 182 11.72 6.80 5.16
CA ASN A 182 11.49 7.07 6.59
C ASN A 182 11.56 5.81 7.47
N TYR A 183 11.47 4.63 6.86
CA TYR A 183 11.47 3.34 7.54
C TYR A 183 12.73 2.53 7.25
N ALA A 184 13.37 2.77 6.11
CA ALA A 184 14.63 2.13 5.72
C ALA A 184 15.84 2.80 6.40
N GLU A 185 16.98 2.10 6.47
CA GLU A 185 18.22 2.60 7.08
C GLU A 185 18.92 3.71 6.28
N PHE A 186 18.38 4.10 5.13
CA PHE A 186 18.94 5.14 4.26
C PHE A 186 18.45 6.52 4.70
N SER A 187 19.34 7.52 4.70
CA SER A 187 19.02 8.88 5.15
C SER A 187 18.11 9.61 4.19
N ASN A 188 18.22 9.32 2.89
CA ASN A 188 17.42 9.91 1.82
C ASN A 188 17.51 9.11 0.52
N MET A 189 16.65 9.44 -0.45
CA MET A 189 16.61 8.80 -1.77
C MET A 189 17.94 8.92 -2.54
N GLN A 190 18.63 10.07 -2.43
CA GLN A 190 19.88 10.33 -3.12
C GLN A 190 21.01 9.40 -2.65
N GLU A 191 21.03 9.05 -1.35
CA GLU A 191 21.95 8.06 -0.81
C GLU A 191 21.71 6.66 -1.39
N TYR A 192 20.44 6.27 -1.56
CA TYR A 192 20.08 4.97 -2.11
C TYR A 192 20.34 4.85 -3.62
N LEU A 193 19.89 5.84 -4.39
CA LEU A 193 20.04 5.84 -5.86
C LEU A 193 21.48 6.18 -6.29
N GLY A 194 22.19 6.97 -5.48
CA GLY A 194 23.44 7.62 -5.86
C GLY A 194 23.21 8.83 -6.77
N GLU A 195 24.19 9.74 -6.78
CA GLU A 195 24.16 11.03 -7.49
C GLU A 195 23.61 10.94 -8.93
N LYS A 196 24.18 10.03 -9.73
CA LYS A 196 23.86 9.94 -11.15
C LYS A 196 22.42 9.49 -11.41
N MET A 197 21.95 8.47 -10.68
CA MET A 197 20.60 7.93 -10.86
C MET A 197 19.55 8.86 -10.25
N TYR A 198 19.89 9.54 -9.15
CA TYR A 198 19.03 10.57 -8.58
C TYR A 198 18.80 11.72 -9.56
N HIS A 199 19.84 12.21 -10.23
CA HIS A 199 19.70 13.22 -11.27
C HIS A 199 18.85 12.75 -12.46
N MET A 200 19.06 11.52 -12.93
CA MET A 200 18.22 10.94 -13.99
C MET A 200 16.76 10.85 -13.56
N TRP A 201 16.51 10.39 -12.33
CA TRP A 201 15.17 10.31 -11.76
C TRP A 201 14.49 11.68 -11.70
N CYS A 202 15.17 12.72 -11.21
CA CYS A 202 14.60 14.07 -11.19
C CYS A 202 14.24 14.58 -12.59
N HIS A 203 15.04 14.27 -13.61
CA HIS A 203 14.77 14.64 -15.00
C HIS A 203 13.58 13.87 -15.59
N GLU A 204 13.52 12.55 -15.39
CA GLU A 204 12.39 11.73 -15.85
C GLU A 204 11.06 12.16 -15.21
N ILE A 205 11.09 12.53 -13.93
CA ILE A 205 9.91 13.04 -13.21
C ILE A 205 9.48 14.38 -13.78
N GLN A 206 10.41 15.25 -14.16
CA GLN A 206 10.11 16.56 -14.75
C GLN A 206 9.56 16.45 -16.18
N ASP A 207 10.07 15.53 -16.99
CA ASP A 207 9.60 15.34 -18.37
C ASP A 207 8.22 14.66 -18.47
N GLU A 208 7.72 14.03 -17.41
CA GLU A 208 6.38 13.42 -17.36
C GLU A 208 5.30 14.34 -16.74
N ILE A 209 5.70 15.42 -16.07
CA ILE A 209 4.79 16.39 -15.40
C ILE A 209 4.49 17.63 -16.28
N ASP A 210 5.27 17.85 -17.34
CA ASP A 210 5.05 18.89 -18.37
C ASP A 210 4.22 18.39 -19.58
#